data_AF-G9WSW6-F1
#
_entry.id   AF-G9WSW6-F1
#
_cell.length_a   1.000
_cell.length_b   1.000
_cell.length_c   1.000
_cell.angle_alpha   90.00
_cell.angle_beta   90.00
_cell.angle_gamma   90.00
#
_symmetry.space_group_name_H-M   'P 1'
#
loop_
_entity.id
_entity.type
_entity.pdbx_description
1 polymer ?
#
loop_
_entity_poly.entity_id
_entity_poly.type
_entity_poly.pdbx_seq_one_letter_code
_entity_poly.pdbx_strand_id
1 'polypeptide(L)'
;MKKLNWAKIMKVCAATAVCTGAFTLSAFAGNWVKNATGWWYDYGNGTWPSSSWQWIDGNNDGVAECYYFDRFGYCLMNTTSPDGYQVNGSGAWVENGAVQTRNVAGTQVNNAGQSAAQNTSSKKSGLTLFNTEPILQGGAGKWDSVVSNRENKSYTKAIVFDDDDYIEFDNSAGYTHFKATVFPKKGDWGRGDRMLLQVLSGDEEEFYVTDDIYYDTRAFDIDVDISGYDKVRLKSTSVSGYDADIAIANARFE
;
A
#
# COMPACT_ATOMS: atom_id res chain seq x y z
N MET A 1 66.23 17.84 -19.66
CA MET A 1 65.78 18.75 -18.58
C MET A 1 64.44 19.34 -19.03
N LYS A 2 63.28 19.12 -18.42
CA LYS A 2 62.89 19.16 -17.00
C LYS A 2 61.89 18.02 -16.70
N LYS A 3 61.94 17.45 -15.48
CA LYS A 3 60.98 16.45 -14.99
C LYS A 3 59.64 17.13 -14.72
N LEU A 4 58.54 16.63 -15.29
CA LEU A 4 57.19 17.06 -14.93
C LEU A 4 56.64 16.10 -13.86
N ASN A 5 56.23 16.68 -12.73
CA ASN A 5 55.89 15.98 -11.50
C ASN A 5 54.40 15.59 -11.52
N TRP A 6 54.10 14.28 -11.55
CA TRP A 6 52.77 13.72 -11.84
C TRP A 6 51.72 13.79 -10.70
N ALA A 7 51.98 14.52 -9.61
CA ALA A 7 51.11 14.51 -8.43
C ALA A 7 49.99 15.57 -8.40
N LYS A 8 49.64 16.25 -9.51
CA LYS A 8 48.66 17.38 -9.44
C LYS A 8 47.52 17.42 -10.45
N ILE A 9 47.33 16.43 -11.33
CA ILE A 9 46.19 16.47 -12.27
C ILE A 9 45.42 15.16 -12.18
N MET A 10 44.58 15.11 -11.16
CA MET A 10 43.60 14.07 -10.93
C MET A 10 42.23 14.71 -11.15
N LYS A 11 41.51 14.30 -12.19
CA LYS A 11 40.05 14.46 -12.32
C LYS A 11 39.52 13.74 -13.56
N VAL A 12 38.36 13.13 -13.34
CA VAL A 12 37.38 12.60 -14.30
C VAL A 12 37.51 11.11 -14.64
N CYS A 13 36.68 10.34 -13.94
CA CYS A 13 36.32 8.96 -14.24
C CYS A 13 35.41 8.91 -15.47
N ALA A 14 35.68 7.99 -16.41
CA ALA A 14 34.74 7.62 -17.46
C ALA A 14 34.88 6.12 -17.83
N ALA A 15 33.83 5.39 -17.48
CA ALA A 15 33.12 4.35 -18.23
C ALA A 15 33.72 2.96 -18.55
N THR A 16 32.83 1.97 -18.28
CA THR A 16 32.63 0.63 -18.90
C THR A 16 33.51 -0.54 -18.38
N ALA A 17 33.04 -1.76 -18.07
CA ALA A 17 31.86 -2.50 -18.55
C ALA A 17 31.50 -3.75 -17.69
N VAL A 18 30.21 -4.16 -17.74
CA VAL A 18 29.62 -5.53 -17.64
C VAL A 18 29.62 -6.29 -16.30
N CYS A 19 28.41 -6.56 -15.78
CA CYS A 19 27.87 -7.93 -15.61
C CYS A 19 26.37 -7.93 -15.27
N THR A 20 25.70 -8.88 -15.88
CA THR A 20 24.26 -9.16 -16.00
C THR A 20 23.58 -9.48 -14.67
N GLY A 21 22.34 -9.02 -14.53
CA GLY A 21 21.42 -9.44 -13.48
C GLY A 21 20.06 -8.79 -13.69
N ALA A 22 19.40 -9.10 -14.81
CA ALA A 22 17.95 -9.04 -14.80
C ALA A 22 17.52 -10.03 -13.71
N PHE A 23 17.15 -9.56 -12.52
CA PHE A 23 16.39 -10.37 -11.60
C PHE A 23 15.02 -10.58 -12.25
N THR A 24 14.94 -11.58 -13.13
CA THR A 24 13.69 -12.29 -13.31
C THR A 24 13.45 -12.93 -11.95
N LEU A 25 12.70 -12.26 -11.07
CA LEU A 25 12.08 -12.96 -9.96
C LEU A 25 11.21 -14.01 -10.63
N SER A 26 11.67 -15.25 -10.63
CA SER A 26 10.79 -16.38 -10.85
C SER A 26 9.73 -16.25 -9.76
N ALA A 27 8.54 -15.78 -10.12
CA ALA A 27 7.38 -15.92 -9.26
C ALA A 27 7.16 -17.43 -9.14
N PHE A 28 7.66 -18.02 -8.07
CA PHE A 28 7.33 -19.39 -7.74
C PHE A 28 5.86 -19.38 -7.35
N ALA A 29 5.03 -20.06 -8.14
CA ALA A 29 3.65 -20.31 -7.75
C ALA A 29 3.70 -21.24 -6.52
N GLY A 30 3.21 -20.75 -5.39
CA GLY A 30 3.11 -21.56 -4.19
C GLY A 30 2.12 -22.71 -4.38
N ASN A 31 2.23 -23.75 -3.56
CA ASN A 31 1.41 -24.95 -3.65
C ASN A 31 0.97 -25.44 -2.27
N TRP A 32 -0.26 -25.95 -2.20
CA TRP A 32 -0.75 -26.69 -1.04
C TRP A 32 -0.10 -28.06 -0.94
N VAL A 33 0.42 -28.40 0.24
CA VAL A 33 1.05 -29.68 0.53
C VAL A 33 0.37 -30.32 1.75
N LYS A 34 0.29 -31.66 1.76
CA LYS A 34 -0.37 -32.44 2.83
C LYS A 34 0.53 -33.57 3.33
N ASN A 35 0.53 -33.79 4.64
CA ASN A 35 1.11 -34.96 5.28
C ASN A 35 0.16 -35.56 6.34
N ALA A 36 0.67 -36.45 7.19
CA ALA A 36 -0.12 -37.07 8.27
C ALA A 36 -0.57 -36.09 9.37
N THR A 37 0.12 -34.98 9.54
CA THR A 37 -0.16 -33.95 10.55
C THR A 37 -1.20 -32.95 10.06
N GLY A 38 -1.10 -32.51 8.80
CA GLY A 38 -2.01 -31.51 8.26
C GLY A 38 -1.63 -30.98 6.89
N TRP A 39 -2.30 -29.89 6.51
CA TRP A 39 -2.01 -29.12 5.30
C TRP A 39 -1.08 -27.95 5.62
N TRP A 40 -0.19 -27.59 4.70
CA TRP A 40 0.57 -26.34 4.74
C TRP A 40 0.73 -25.77 3.33
N TYR A 41 1.18 -24.52 3.24
CA TYR A 41 1.43 -23.85 1.96
C TYR A 41 2.92 -23.62 1.75
N ASP A 42 3.50 -24.17 0.68
CA ASP A 42 4.87 -23.91 0.27
C ASP A 42 4.86 -22.77 -0.75
N TYR A 43 5.58 -21.66 -0.47
CA TYR A 43 5.70 -20.54 -1.43
C TYR A 43 6.50 -20.90 -2.69
N GLY A 44 6.99 -22.14 -2.80
CA GLY A 44 7.73 -22.66 -3.95
C GLY A 44 9.22 -22.31 -3.94
N ASN A 45 9.67 -21.58 -2.92
CA ASN A 45 11.08 -21.28 -2.61
C ASN A 45 11.57 -22.08 -1.39
N GLY A 46 10.78 -23.03 -0.89
CA GLY A 46 11.09 -23.82 0.30
C GLY A 46 10.77 -23.12 1.64
N THR A 47 10.05 -21.99 1.61
CA THR A 47 9.51 -21.33 2.81
C THR A 47 7.99 -21.49 2.88
N TRP A 48 7.44 -21.39 4.09
CA TRP A 48 6.01 -21.52 4.36
C TRP A 48 5.56 -20.54 5.44
N PRO A 49 4.28 -20.15 5.47
CA PRO A 49 3.75 -19.28 6.52
C PRO A 49 3.68 -20.01 7.86
N SER A 50 3.83 -19.28 8.95
CA SER A 50 3.63 -19.77 10.31
C SER A 50 3.13 -18.65 11.22
N SER A 51 2.39 -19.01 12.26
CA SER A 51 1.79 -18.11 13.26
C SER A 51 1.06 -16.90 12.66
N SER A 52 0.39 -17.04 11.52
CA SER A 52 -0.19 -15.91 10.80
C SER A 52 -1.34 -16.30 9.87
N TRP A 53 -2.21 -15.33 9.59
CA TRP A 53 -3.20 -15.38 8.53
C TRP A 53 -2.56 -15.11 7.18
N GLN A 54 -2.97 -15.87 6.15
CA GLN A 54 -2.51 -15.68 4.79
C GLN A 54 -3.68 -15.78 3.82
N TRP A 55 -3.70 -14.87 2.86
CA TRP A 55 -4.57 -14.94 1.71
C TRP A 55 -3.88 -15.77 0.63
N ILE A 56 -4.44 -16.93 0.31
CA ILE A 56 -3.88 -17.87 -0.65
C ILE A 56 -4.90 -18.17 -1.72
N ASP A 57 -4.58 -17.82 -2.97
CA ASP A 57 -5.30 -18.29 -4.16
C ASP A 57 -4.76 -19.67 -4.53
N GLY A 58 -5.29 -20.67 -3.82
CA GLY A 58 -4.81 -22.06 -3.93
C GLY A 58 -5.22 -22.74 -5.23
N ASN A 59 -6.26 -22.23 -5.89
CA ASN A 59 -6.80 -22.78 -7.13
C ASN A 59 -6.40 -21.94 -8.37
N ASN A 60 -5.67 -20.84 -8.18
CA ASN A 60 -5.24 -19.89 -9.19
C ASN A 60 -6.42 -19.32 -10.01
N ASP A 61 -7.58 -19.15 -9.37
CA ASP A 61 -8.76 -18.54 -10.01
C ASP A 61 -8.79 -17.02 -9.87
N GLY A 62 -7.80 -16.46 -9.17
CA GLY A 62 -7.66 -15.05 -8.88
C GLY A 62 -8.32 -14.60 -7.59
N VAL A 63 -8.95 -15.51 -6.84
CA VAL A 63 -9.60 -15.29 -5.55
C VAL A 63 -8.87 -16.11 -4.50
N ALA A 64 -8.27 -15.42 -3.54
CA ALA A 64 -7.69 -16.03 -2.36
C ALA A 64 -8.72 -16.17 -1.26
N GLU A 65 -8.70 -17.30 -0.56
CA GLU A 65 -9.29 -17.43 0.77
C GLU A 65 -8.26 -17.10 1.86
N CYS A 66 -8.74 -16.72 3.04
CA CYS A 66 -7.89 -16.43 4.20
C CYS A 66 -7.72 -17.68 5.08
N TYR A 67 -6.48 -18.06 5.38
CA TYR A 67 -6.12 -19.26 6.14
C TYR A 67 -5.19 -18.93 7.29
N TYR A 68 -5.41 -19.50 8.48
CA TYR A 68 -4.48 -19.35 9.60
C TYR A 68 -3.52 -20.53 9.68
N PHE A 69 -2.22 -20.22 9.78
CA PHE A 69 -1.17 -21.21 9.97
C PHE A 69 -0.66 -21.18 11.41
N ASP A 70 -0.59 -22.34 12.04
CA ASP A 70 -0.06 -22.49 13.39
C ASP A 70 1.46 -22.20 13.47
N ARG A 71 2.04 -22.29 14.67
CA ARG A 71 3.48 -22.00 14.84
C ARG A 71 4.41 -22.95 14.07
N PHE A 72 3.93 -24.11 13.68
CA PHE A 72 4.69 -25.10 12.92
C PHE A 72 4.43 -24.99 11.41
N GLY A 73 3.50 -24.11 11.01
CA GLY A 73 3.15 -23.86 9.62
C GLY A 73 2.00 -24.72 9.10
N TYR A 74 1.24 -25.40 9.97
CA TYR A 74 0.07 -26.15 9.54
C TYR A 74 -1.18 -25.27 9.54
N CYS A 75 -1.94 -25.35 8.45
CA CYS A 75 -3.22 -24.68 8.31
C CYS A 75 -4.23 -25.27 9.29
N LEU A 76 -4.90 -24.40 10.04
CA LEU A 76 -6.01 -24.78 10.89
C LEU A 76 -7.20 -25.23 10.05
N MET A 77 -7.95 -26.23 10.55
CA MET A 77 -9.08 -26.84 9.87
C MET A 77 -10.21 -27.09 10.88
N ASN A 78 -11.42 -26.62 10.59
CA ASN A 78 -12.63 -26.84 11.40
C ASN A 78 -12.44 -26.52 12.89
N THR A 79 -11.88 -25.35 13.21
CA THR A 79 -11.52 -24.95 14.57
C THR A 79 -11.59 -23.43 14.72
N THR A 80 -11.38 -22.95 15.94
CA THR A 80 -11.12 -21.55 16.24
C THR A 80 -9.61 -21.27 16.18
N SER A 81 -9.21 -20.16 15.59
CA SER A 81 -7.83 -19.64 15.64
C SER A 81 -7.50 -19.09 17.04
N PRO A 82 -6.21 -18.89 17.39
CA PRO A 82 -5.82 -18.37 18.70
C PRO A 82 -6.36 -16.97 19.04
N ASP A 83 -6.63 -16.15 18.02
CA ASP A 83 -7.20 -14.81 18.09
C ASP A 83 -8.74 -14.78 18.03
N GLY A 84 -9.39 -15.95 17.98
CA GLY A 84 -10.84 -16.07 18.20
C GLY A 84 -11.71 -16.20 16.95
N TYR A 85 -11.14 -16.17 15.75
CA TYR A 85 -11.90 -16.32 14.50
C TYR A 85 -12.15 -17.80 14.17
N GLN A 86 -13.22 -18.07 13.42
CA GLN A 86 -13.61 -19.43 13.04
C GLN A 86 -13.05 -19.79 11.66
N VAL A 87 -12.51 -20.99 11.50
CA VAL A 87 -12.19 -21.57 10.18
C VAL A 87 -13.08 -22.77 9.88
N ASN A 88 -13.52 -22.91 8.63
CA ASN A 88 -14.39 -24.00 8.22
C ASN A 88 -13.62 -25.32 7.97
N GLY A 89 -14.32 -26.35 7.48
CA GLY A 89 -13.75 -27.66 7.15
C GLY A 89 -12.65 -27.67 6.09
N SER A 90 -12.55 -26.61 5.30
CA SER A 90 -11.48 -26.40 4.31
C SER A 90 -10.37 -25.48 4.83
N GLY A 91 -10.46 -25.01 6.08
CA GLY A 91 -9.48 -24.15 6.74
C GLY A 91 -9.63 -22.66 6.43
N ALA A 92 -10.60 -22.30 5.60
CA ALA A 92 -10.86 -20.91 5.25
C ALA A 92 -11.58 -20.19 6.39
N TRP A 93 -11.16 -18.96 6.68
CA TRP A 93 -11.82 -18.06 7.62
C TRP A 93 -13.28 -17.87 7.23
N VAL A 94 -14.16 -18.02 8.22
CA VAL A 94 -15.57 -17.72 8.09
C VAL A 94 -16.00 -16.65 9.08
N GLU A 95 -16.82 -15.74 8.59
CA GLU A 95 -17.52 -14.75 9.40
C GLU A 95 -19.01 -14.82 9.04
N ASN A 96 -19.87 -14.91 10.07
CA ASN A 96 -21.31 -15.08 9.90
C ASN A 96 -21.72 -16.24 8.96
N GLY A 97 -20.89 -17.29 8.89
CA GLY A 97 -21.12 -18.46 8.04
C GLY A 97 -20.69 -18.30 6.57
N ALA A 98 -20.13 -17.16 6.18
CA ALA A 98 -19.59 -16.92 4.84
C ALA A 98 -18.06 -16.98 4.84
N VAL A 99 -17.49 -17.64 3.82
CA VAL A 99 -16.04 -17.70 3.61
C VAL A 99 -15.52 -16.33 3.21
N GLN A 100 -14.45 -15.89 3.87
CA GLN A 100 -13.78 -14.64 3.55
C GLN A 100 -12.84 -14.86 2.36
N THR A 101 -13.11 -14.14 1.27
CA THR A 101 -12.41 -14.23 -0.01
C THR A 101 -11.91 -12.86 -0.45
N ARG A 102 -10.74 -12.77 -1.08
CA ARG A 102 -10.14 -11.54 -1.61
C ARG A 102 -9.54 -11.81 -2.98
N ASN A 103 -9.80 -10.95 -3.96
CA ASN A 103 -9.14 -11.06 -5.27
C ASN A 103 -7.63 -10.79 -5.14
N VAL A 104 -6.77 -11.66 -5.68
CA VAL A 104 -5.29 -11.54 -5.57
C VAL A 104 -4.53 -11.72 -6.89
N ALA A 105 -5.18 -12.06 -8.01
CA ALA A 105 -4.50 -12.14 -9.31
C ALA A 105 -4.63 -10.85 -10.14
N GLY A 106 -3.48 -10.32 -10.57
CA GLY A 106 -3.37 -9.34 -11.65
C GLY A 106 -3.81 -9.93 -12.99
N THR A 107 -5.05 -9.65 -13.37
CA THR A 107 -5.64 -9.72 -14.73
C THR A 107 -5.09 -10.79 -15.68
N GLN A 108 -5.81 -11.91 -15.85
CA GLN A 108 -6.25 -12.41 -17.16
C GLN A 108 -7.36 -13.46 -16.95
N VAL A 109 -8.59 -13.16 -17.37
CA VAL A 109 -9.55 -14.22 -17.72
C VAL A 109 -10.16 -13.89 -19.08
N ASN A 110 -9.78 -14.67 -20.09
CA ASN A 110 -10.60 -14.93 -21.26
C ASN A 110 -11.04 -16.40 -21.18
N ASN A 111 -12.33 -16.67 -21.04
CA ASN A 111 -13.07 -17.47 -22.02
C ASN A 111 -14.57 -17.55 -21.70
N ALA A 112 -15.34 -17.53 -22.78
CA ALA A 112 -16.78 -17.44 -22.85
C ALA A 112 -17.51 -18.75 -22.49
N GLY A 113 -18.71 -18.62 -21.93
CA GLY A 113 -19.72 -19.67 -21.97
C GLY A 113 -20.84 -19.60 -20.91
N GLN A 114 -21.92 -18.91 -21.27
CA GLN A 114 -23.32 -19.12 -20.82
C GLN A 114 -23.86 -18.37 -19.59
N SER A 115 -24.46 -17.20 -19.90
CA SER A 115 -25.80 -16.69 -19.48
C SER A 115 -26.17 -16.72 -17.98
N ALA A 116 -26.53 -15.62 -17.32
CA ALA A 116 -27.30 -14.46 -17.75
C ALA A 116 -27.18 -13.28 -16.77
N ALA A 117 -27.63 -12.11 -17.23
CA ALA A 117 -27.76 -10.82 -16.54
C ALA A 117 -26.48 -9.99 -16.37
N GLN A 118 -26.50 -8.84 -17.04
CA GLN A 118 -25.44 -7.87 -17.13
C GLN A 118 -25.05 -7.30 -15.77
N ASN A 119 -23.75 -7.23 -15.50
CA ASN A 119 -23.13 -5.97 -15.10
C ASN A 119 -21.79 -5.86 -15.83
N THR A 120 -21.73 -4.89 -16.73
CA THR A 120 -20.54 -4.48 -17.45
C THR A 120 -19.39 -4.25 -16.48
N SER A 121 -18.33 -5.07 -16.57
CA SER A 121 -17.02 -4.79 -15.99
C SER A 121 -16.40 -3.60 -16.73
N SER A 122 -16.93 -2.41 -16.48
CA SER A 122 -16.21 -1.17 -16.72
C SER A 122 -14.91 -1.28 -15.95
N LYS A 123 -13.76 -1.14 -16.63
CA LYS A 123 -12.47 -0.83 -15.99
C LYS A 123 -12.76 0.10 -14.82
N LYS A 124 -12.44 -0.31 -13.60
CA LYS A 124 -12.66 0.51 -12.42
C LYS A 124 -11.82 1.78 -12.62
N SER A 125 -12.47 2.86 -13.05
CA SER A 125 -11.79 4.13 -13.26
C SER A 125 -11.31 4.59 -11.89
N GLY A 126 -10.04 4.99 -11.78
CA GLY A 126 -9.47 5.38 -10.48
C GLY A 126 -10.36 6.38 -9.73
N LEU A 127 -10.51 6.17 -8.43
CA LEU A 127 -11.36 6.99 -7.56
C LEU A 127 -10.59 8.24 -7.14
N THR A 128 -10.97 9.41 -7.62
CA THR A 128 -10.36 10.67 -7.17
C THR A 128 -10.85 11.03 -5.78
N LEU A 129 -9.96 11.12 -4.79
CA LEU A 129 -10.35 11.33 -3.39
C LEU A 129 -10.94 12.73 -3.14
N PHE A 130 -10.52 13.73 -3.92
CA PHE A 130 -11.08 15.08 -3.81
C PHE A 130 -12.62 15.11 -4.01
N ASN A 131 -13.14 14.36 -4.99
CA ASN A 131 -14.58 14.32 -5.28
C ASN A 131 -15.32 13.20 -4.50
N THR A 132 -14.62 12.44 -3.65
CA THR A 132 -15.18 11.29 -2.92
C THR A 132 -15.56 11.72 -1.53
N GLU A 133 -16.77 11.41 -1.07
CA GLU A 133 -17.17 11.70 0.31
C GLU A 133 -16.39 10.79 1.28
N PRO A 134 -15.73 11.33 2.31
CA PRO A 134 -15.07 10.50 3.31
C PRO A 134 -16.08 9.82 4.23
N ILE A 135 -15.68 8.68 4.82
CA ILE A 135 -16.44 8.02 5.89
C ILE A 135 -16.45 8.92 7.13
N LEU A 136 -15.28 9.43 7.50
CA LEU A 136 -15.11 10.42 8.56
C LEU A 136 -13.84 11.26 8.32
N GLN A 137 -13.78 12.41 8.97
CA GLN A 137 -12.62 13.30 8.96
C GLN A 137 -12.50 14.07 10.28
N GLY A 138 -11.26 14.31 10.71
CA GLY A 138 -10.90 15.24 11.78
C GLY A 138 -10.00 16.32 11.19
N GLY A 139 -10.51 17.54 11.07
CA GLY A 139 -9.81 18.75 10.60
C GLY A 139 -9.37 18.79 9.13
N ALA A 140 -9.01 17.65 8.53
CA ALA A 140 -8.58 17.57 7.14
C ALA A 140 -9.62 18.17 6.17
N GLY A 141 -9.17 19.05 5.29
CA GLY A 141 -10.04 19.86 4.43
C GLY A 141 -9.74 19.72 2.94
N LYS A 142 -10.77 19.88 2.09
CA LYS A 142 -10.62 19.90 0.62
C LYS A 142 -10.54 21.32 0.09
N TRP A 143 -9.54 21.59 -0.73
CA TRP A 143 -9.23 22.93 -1.26
C TRP A 143 -9.09 22.89 -2.78
N ASP A 144 -9.77 23.80 -3.47
CA ASP A 144 -9.71 23.89 -4.95
C ASP A 144 -8.32 24.24 -5.46
N SER A 145 -7.52 24.98 -4.68
CA SER A 145 -6.16 25.37 -5.02
C SER A 145 -5.31 25.53 -3.77
N VAL A 146 -4.14 24.89 -3.74
CA VAL A 146 -3.14 25.00 -2.67
C VAL A 146 -1.77 25.21 -3.29
N VAL A 147 -0.95 26.07 -2.69
CA VAL A 147 0.40 26.37 -3.15
C VAL A 147 1.39 25.60 -2.28
N SER A 148 2.40 24.98 -2.91
CA SER A 148 3.53 24.34 -2.20
C SER A 148 4.49 25.38 -1.62
N ASN A 149 5.03 25.12 -0.43
CA ASN A 149 5.85 26.10 0.28
C ASN A 149 7.19 26.38 -0.43
N ARG A 150 7.92 25.30 -0.75
CA ARG A 150 9.26 25.38 -1.35
C ARG A 150 9.23 25.85 -2.81
N GLU A 151 8.37 25.24 -3.62
CA GLU A 151 8.37 25.45 -5.08
C GLU A 151 7.47 26.59 -5.51
N ASN A 152 6.62 27.11 -4.62
CA ASN A 152 5.60 28.11 -4.92
C ASN A 152 4.71 27.68 -6.13
N LYS A 153 4.51 26.37 -6.27
CA LYS A 153 3.73 25.74 -7.33
C LYS A 153 2.31 25.51 -6.85
N SER A 154 1.33 25.87 -7.67
CA SER A 154 -0.09 25.63 -7.40
C SER A 154 -0.50 24.21 -7.79
N TYR A 155 -1.25 23.57 -6.90
CA TYR A 155 -1.89 22.27 -7.08
C TYR A 155 -3.39 22.46 -6.91
N THR A 156 -4.18 21.98 -7.88
CA THR A 156 -5.63 22.03 -7.81
C THR A 156 -6.20 20.79 -7.15
N LYS A 157 -7.37 20.91 -6.51
CA LYS A 157 -8.10 19.78 -5.93
C LYS A 157 -7.26 19.00 -4.92
N ALA A 158 -6.78 19.70 -3.91
CA ALA A 158 -5.91 19.15 -2.88
C ALA A 158 -6.69 18.87 -1.58
N ILE A 159 -6.16 17.96 -0.77
CA ILE A 159 -6.59 17.75 0.61
C ILE A 159 -5.46 18.30 1.50
N VAL A 160 -5.82 19.17 2.44
CA VAL A 160 -4.92 19.86 3.37
C VAL A 160 -5.11 19.27 4.76
N PHE A 161 -4.01 19.09 5.47
CA PHE A 161 -3.93 18.56 6.82
C PHE A 161 -3.10 19.51 7.67
N ASP A 162 -3.64 19.94 8.80
CA ASP A 162 -2.91 20.54 9.93
C ASP A 162 -2.29 19.42 10.80
N ASP A 163 -1.89 19.70 12.03
CA ASP A 163 -1.42 18.71 12.99
C ASP A 163 -2.52 17.71 13.40
N ASP A 164 -2.18 16.43 13.40
CA ASP A 164 -3.03 15.29 13.79
C ASP A 164 -4.38 15.17 13.05
N ASP A 165 -4.53 15.88 11.92
CA ASP A 165 -5.67 15.79 11.03
C ASP A 165 -5.75 14.43 10.34
N TYR A 166 -6.96 13.98 10.07
CA TYR A 166 -7.18 12.75 9.30
C TYR A 166 -8.43 12.80 8.42
N ILE A 167 -8.42 11.98 7.37
CA ILE A 167 -9.58 11.72 6.51
C ILE A 167 -9.58 10.23 6.13
N GLU A 168 -10.73 9.58 6.24
CA GLU A 168 -10.89 8.15 5.97
C GLU A 168 -11.85 7.92 4.80
N PHE A 169 -11.47 7.05 3.87
CA PHE A 169 -12.25 6.72 2.68
C PHE A 169 -12.61 5.24 2.62
N ASP A 170 -13.76 4.98 2.00
CA ASP A 170 -14.16 3.63 1.64
C ASP A 170 -13.30 3.11 0.48
N ASN A 171 -12.78 1.90 0.68
CA ASN A 171 -12.10 1.11 -0.33
C ASN A 171 -12.75 -0.28 -0.49
N SER A 172 -14.00 -0.46 -0.07
CA SER A 172 -14.77 -1.71 -0.24
C SER A 172 -14.86 -2.19 -1.70
N ALA A 173 -14.68 -1.26 -2.64
CA ALA A 173 -14.63 -1.57 -4.05
C ALA A 173 -13.33 -2.32 -4.45
N GLY A 174 -12.32 -2.40 -3.59
CA GLY A 174 -11.07 -3.16 -3.77
C GLY A 174 -10.05 -2.48 -4.67
N TYR A 175 -9.76 -1.19 -4.47
CA TYR A 175 -8.58 -0.58 -5.10
C TYR A 175 -7.32 -1.06 -4.40
N THR A 176 -6.22 -1.08 -5.14
CA THR A 176 -4.95 -1.71 -4.72
C THR A 176 -3.85 -0.70 -4.47
N HIS A 177 -3.95 0.49 -5.05
CA HIS A 177 -2.95 1.54 -4.89
C HIS A 177 -3.58 2.86 -4.47
N PHE A 178 -3.02 3.49 -3.44
CA PHE A 178 -3.21 4.91 -3.15
C PHE A 178 -2.05 5.71 -3.75
N LYS A 179 -2.38 6.67 -4.61
CA LYS A 179 -1.41 7.57 -5.24
C LYS A 179 -1.71 9.01 -4.95
N ALA A 180 -0.69 9.79 -4.63
CA ALA A 180 -0.79 11.22 -4.44
C ALA A 180 0.54 11.93 -4.67
N THR A 181 0.49 13.24 -4.87
CA THR A 181 1.63 14.14 -4.73
C THR A 181 1.54 14.82 -3.37
N VAL A 182 2.51 14.59 -2.49
CA VAL A 182 2.60 15.15 -1.14
C VAL A 182 3.50 16.38 -1.16
N PHE A 183 3.14 17.44 -0.44
CA PHE A 183 3.95 18.65 -0.34
C PHE A 183 3.67 19.48 0.93
N PRO A 184 4.67 20.23 1.43
CA PRO A 184 4.44 21.28 2.44
C PRO A 184 3.52 22.36 1.87
N LYS A 185 2.41 22.71 2.53
CA LYS A 185 1.55 23.81 2.10
C LYS A 185 2.24 25.15 2.40
N LYS A 186 2.06 26.13 1.50
CA LYS A 186 2.50 27.51 1.69
C LYS A 186 1.79 28.08 2.92
N GLY A 187 2.55 28.55 3.89
CA GLY A 187 2.03 29.05 5.15
C GLY A 187 3.15 29.33 6.14
N ASP A 188 2.75 29.46 7.40
CA ASP A 188 3.67 29.58 8.52
C ASP A 188 4.34 28.23 8.77
N TRP A 189 5.66 28.24 8.91
CA TRP A 189 6.47 27.07 9.23
C TRP A 189 7.61 27.52 10.13
N GLY A 190 7.73 26.88 11.29
CA GLY A 190 8.92 26.92 12.13
C GLY A 190 10.07 26.15 11.50
N ARG A 191 11.31 26.59 11.76
CA ARG A 191 12.53 25.92 11.27
C ARG A 191 12.68 24.49 11.83
N GLY A 192 12.04 24.19 12.96
CA GLY A 192 12.04 22.88 13.59
C GLY A 192 10.80 22.04 13.30
N ASP A 193 9.87 22.55 12.49
CA ASP A 193 8.59 21.87 12.28
C ASP A 193 8.80 20.65 11.40
N ARG A 194 8.20 19.52 11.82
CA ARG A 194 8.35 18.21 11.20
C ARG A 194 7.01 17.54 11.13
N MET A 195 6.55 17.30 9.91
CA MET A 195 5.28 16.65 9.62
C MET A 195 5.52 15.28 8.97
N LEU A 196 4.60 14.35 9.17
CA LEU A 196 4.52 13.07 8.46
C LEU A 196 3.13 12.91 7.85
N LEU A 197 3.05 12.18 6.74
CA LEU A 197 1.80 11.60 6.25
C LEU A 197 1.84 10.10 6.51
N GLN A 198 0.83 9.60 7.22
CA GLN A 198 0.59 8.20 7.51
C GLN A 198 -0.59 7.69 6.66
N VAL A 199 -0.51 6.43 6.25
CA VAL A 199 -1.63 5.70 5.62
C VAL A 199 -1.94 4.49 6.48
N LEU A 200 -3.19 4.40 6.91
CA LEU A 200 -3.66 3.41 7.88
C LEU A 200 -4.94 2.71 7.42
N SER A 201 -5.21 1.55 8.00
CA SER A 201 -6.53 0.93 8.04
C SER A 201 -7.18 1.23 9.38
N GLY A 202 -8.12 2.18 9.41
CA GLY A 202 -8.75 2.64 10.65
C GLY A 202 -7.76 3.30 11.62
N ASP A 203 -7.92 3.00 12.92
CA ASP A 203 -7.05 3.46 14.01
C ASP A 203 -5.94 2.45 14.39
N GLU A 204 -5.92 1.27 13.76
CA GLU A 204 -5.26 0.09 14.33
C GLU A 204 -4.03 -0.38 13.55
N GLU A 205 -3.92 -0.09 12.24
CA GLU A 205 -2.83 -0.59 11.40
C GLU A 205 -2.25 0.50 10.49
N GLU A 206 -1.04 0.98 10.82
CA GLU A 206 -0.22 1.79 9.91
C GLU A 206 0.60 0.87 9.00
N PHE A 207 0.47 1.07 7.69
CA PHE A 207 1.23 0.30 6.70
C PHE A 207 2.08 1.18 5.77
N TYR A 208 2.01 2.51 5.91
CA TYR A 208 2.93 3.43 5.26
C TYR A 208 3.05 4.73 6.05
N VAL A 209 4.28 5.26 6.08
CA VAL A 209 4.59 6.59 6.60
C VAL A 209 5.64 7.22 5.70
N THR A 210 5.53 8.52 5.44
CA THR A 210 6.55 9.26 4.68
C THR A 210 7.83 9.45 5.51
N ASP A 211 8.92 9.84 4.85
CA ASP A 211 10.02 10.54 5.53
C ASP A 211 9.54 11.89 6.10
N ASP A 212 10.35 12.50 6.95
CA ASP A 212 10.09 13.83 7.53
C ASP A 212 9.83 14.90 6.46
N ILE A 213 8.72 15.62 6.63
CA ILE A 213 8.34 16.76 5.80
C ILE A 213 8.66 18.05 6.57
N TYR A 214 9.56 18.84 6.00
CA TYR A 214 9.95 20.15 6.49
C TYR A 214 9.42 21.25 5.56
N TYR A 215 9.51 22.50 6.00
CA TYR A 215 9.08 23.67 5.24
C TYR A 215 9.67 23.75 3.82
N ASP A 216 10.88 23.24 3.59
CA ASP A 216 11.58 23.24 2.31
C ASP A 216 11.65 21.86 1.62
N THR A 217 10.90 20.87 2.10
CA THR A 217 10.72 19.59 1.40
C THR A 217 10.11 19.85 0.01
N ARG A 218 10.65 19.22 -1.04
CA ARG A 218 10.08 19.31 -2.39
C ARG A 218 8.79 18.50 -2.42
N ALA A 219 7.85 18.86 -3.29
CA ALA A 219 6.76 17.96 -3.63
C ALA A 219 7.30 16.62 -4.17
N PHE A 220 6.70 15.51 -3.74
CA PHE A 220 7.06 14.16 -4.15
C PHE A 220 5.81 13.31 -4.35
N ASP A 221 5.91 12.30 -5.23
CA ASP A 221 4.82 11.36 -5.48
C ASP A 221 4.96 10.12 -4.61
N ILE A 222 3.83 9.59 -4.16
CA ILE A 222 3.73 8.33 -3.42
C ILE A 222 2.85 7.34 -4.19
N ASP A 223 3.17 6.07 -4.01
CA ASP A 223 2.44 4.92 -4.52
C ASP A 223 2.41 3.86 -3.42
N VAL A 224 1.27 3.75 -2.74
CA VAL A 224 1.11 2.96 -1.53
C VAL A 224 0.20 1.79 -1.82
N ASP A 225 0.66 0.57 -1.51
CA ASP A 225 -0.17 -0.62 -1.58
C ASP A 225 -1.26 -0.56 -0.49
N ILE A 226 -2.52 -0.56 -0.93
CA ILE A 226 -3.73 -0.58 -0.09
C ILE A 226 -4.55 -1.87 -0.33
N SER A 227 -3.92 -2.89 -0.93
CA SER A 227 -4.59 -4.12 -1.34
C SER A 227 -5.17 -4.88 -0.16
N GLY A 228 -6.49 -5.06 -0.18
CA GLY A 228 -7.21 -5.81 0.85
C GLY A 228 -7.59 -5.00 2.08
N TYR A 229 -7.37 -3.69 2.08
CA TYR A 229 -7.94 -2.80 3.09
C TYR A 229 -9.25 -2.20 2.57
N ASP A 230 -10.37 -2.51 3.21
CA ASP A 230 -11.68 -1.96 2.84
C ASP A 230 -11.87 -0.50 3.25
N LYS A 231 -10.95 0.04 4.04
CA LYS A 231 -10.89 1.44 4.44
C LYS A 231 -9.45 1.92 4.41
N VAL A 232 -9.26 3.17 4.01
CA VAL A 232 -7.94 3.81 3.99
C VAL A 232 -8.05 5.17 4.64
N ARG A 233 -7.32 5.35 5.74
CA ARG A 233 -7.18 6.61 6.44
C ARG A 233 -5.86 7.28 6.07
N LEU A 234 -5.94 8.56 5.75
CA LEU A 234 -4.78 9.43 5.55
C LEU A 234 -4.70 10.34 6.78
N LYS A 235 -3.57 10.34 7.47
CA LYS A 235 -3.37 11.11 8.71
C LYS A 235 -2.08 11.92 8.63
N SER A 236 -2.13 13.18 9.02
CA SER A 236 -0.93 13.96 9.31
C SER A 236 -0.50 13.77 10.77
N THR A 237 0.78 13.96 11.05
CA THR A 237 1.28 13.95 12.44
C THR A 237 2.44 14.92 12.56
N SER A 238 2.36 15.84 13.53
CA SER A 238 3.50 16.65 13.95
C SER A 238 4.42 15.80 14.83
N VAL A 239 5.65 15.64 14.36
CA VAL A 239 6.75 15.08 15.14
C VAL A 239 7.36 16.16 16.03
N SER A 240 7.33 17.42 15.57
CA SER A 240 7.73 18.59 16.34
C SER A 240 7.18 19.86 15.69
N GLY A 241 6.86 20.87 16.50
CA GLY A 241 6.16 22.08 16.04
C GLY A 241 4.65 21.98 16.26
N TYR A 242 3.93 23.09 16.05
CA TYR A 242 2.49 23.15 16.32
C TYR A 242 1.66 23.82 15.21
N ASP A 243 2.29 24.46 14.21
CA ASP A 243 1.59 25.28 13.21
C ASP A 243 2.15 24.97 11.80
N ALA A 244 2.01 23.74 11.31
CA ALA A 244 2.55 23.34 10.01
C ALA A 244 1.56 22.48 9.22
N ASP A 245 1.23 22.93 8.01
CA ASP A 245 0.27 22.25 7.15
C ASP A 245 0.95 21.45 6.04
N ILE A 246 0.57 20.19 5.84
CA ILE A 246 0.88 19.45 4.62
C ILE A 246 -0.35 19.32 3.73
N ALA A 247 -0.12 19.03 2.46
CA ALA A 247 -1.20 18.79 1.52
C ALA A 247 -0.86 17.65 0.55
N ILE A 248 -1.90 17.01 0.06
CA ILE A 248 -1.83 16.03 -1.01
C ILE A 248 -2.66 16.49 -2.21
N ALA A 249 -2.15 16.29 -3.41
CA ALA A 249 -2.85 16.52 -4.67
C ALA A 249 -2.82 15.27 -5.54
N ASN A 250 -3.65 15.23 -6.59
CA ASN A 250 -3.79 14.06 -7.47
C ASN A 250 -4.11 12.75 -6.71
N ALA A 251 -4.68 12.89 -5.51
CA ALA A 251 -4.99 11.81 -4.59
C ALA A 251 -6.07 10.91 -5.19
N ARG A 252 -5.74 9.63 -5.38
CA ARG A 252 -6.66 8.65 -5.98
C ARG A 252 -6.39 7.24 -5.50
N PHE A 253 -7.42 6.41 -5.58
CA PHE A 253 -7.29 4.96 -5.52
C PHE A 253 -7.36 4.33 -6.92
N GLU A 254 -6.51 3.35 -7.19
CA GLU A 254 -6.49 2.60 -8.47
C GLU A 254 -6.29 1.08 -8.30
#